data_AF-A0A6J6DAM1-F1
#
_entry.id   AF-A0A6J6DAM1-F1
#
_cell.length_a   1.000
_cell.length_b   1.000
_cell.length_c   1.000
_cell.angle_alpha   90.00
_cell.angle_beta   90.00
_cell.angle_gamma   90.00
#
_symmetry.space_group_name_H-M   'P 1'
#
loop_
_entity.id
_entity.type
_entity.pdbx_description
1 polymer ?
#
loop_
_entity_poly.entity_id
_entity_poly.type
_entity_poly.pdbx_seq_one_letter_code
_entity_poly.pdbx_strand_id
1 'polypeptide(L)'
;MSKKNKIYWSLGVTEKGTRALLTDENSKFKWLRSQRNRRVIVLLNILGIVLVSLGSYYPTLKTNFNLNTETEIMIFSVTAIFVIFLTLGAYSFLLIAVRGIADAPDELLDERQIQIRNTSYRYAYLAMCYVIFALMLLMFYGPDLQLFQPEGNDGSYLVIATLFAFAAAPSMILAWRERDI
;
A
#
# COMPACT_ATOMS: atom_id res chain seq x y z
N MET A 1 -29.61 9.61 -30.43
CA MET A 1 -28.60 10.59 -29.98
C MET A 1 -27.47 9.84 -29.28
N SER A 2 -26.26 9.83 -29.84
CA SER A 2 -25.10 9.23 -29.17
C SER A 2 -24.81 10.05 -27.91
N LYS A 3 -25.03 9.46 -26.71
CA LYS A 3 -24.73 10.13 -25.43
C LYS A 3 -23.23 10.47 -25.43
N LYS A 4 -22.90 11.76 -25.35
CA LYS A 4 -21.51 12.23 -25.18
C LYS A 4 -20.93 11.55 -23.93
N ASN A 5 -19.78 10.90 -24.06
CA ASN A 5 -19.11 10.24 -22.95
C ASN A 5 -18.60 11.30 -21.97
N LYS A 6 -19.23 11.39 -20.78
CA LYS A 6 -18.83 12.36 -19.75
C LYS A 6 -17.46 11.99 -19.19
N ILE A 7 -16.57 12.98 -19.09
CA ILE A 7 -15.25 12.85 -18.48
C ILE A 7 -15.34 13.42 -17.07
N TYR A 8 -14.95 12.64 -16.08
CA TYR A 8 -15.06 13.00 -14.66
C TYR A 8 -13.79 13.61 -14.10
N TRP A 9 -12.64 13.10 -14.54
CA TRP A 9 -11.33 13.52 -14.05
C TRP A 9 -10.42 13.87 -15.21
N SER A 10 -9.52 14.83 -15.01
CA SER A 10 -8.46 15.17 -15.99
C SER A 10 -7.52 13.99 -16.28
N LEU A 11 -7.47 13.01 -15.37
CA LEU A 11 -6.77 11.72 -15.50
C LEU A 11 -7.47 10.73 -16.47
N GLY A 12 -8.51 11.16 -17.19
CA GLY A 12 -9.12 10.39 -18.28
C GLY A 12 -10.16 9.36 -17.84
N VAL A 13 -10.73 9.49 -16.64
CA VAL A 13 -11.83 8.63 -16.21
C VAL A 13 -13.11 9.07 -16.89
N THR A 14 -13.71 8.15 -17.64
CA THR A 14 -14.91 8.41 -18.43
C THR A 14 -16.06 7.52 -17.98
N GLU A 15 -17.29 7.99 -18.17
CA GLU A 15 -18.50 7.24 -17.80
C GLU A 15 -18.53 5.84 -18.42
N LYS A 16 -18.21 5.75 -19.71
CA LYS A 16 -18.16 4.47 -20.42
C LYS A 16 -17.09 3.54 -19.84
N GLY A 17 -15.92 4.08 -19.48
CA GLY A 17 -14.82 3.31 -18.90
C GLY A 17 -15.16 2.77 -17.51
N THR A 18 -15.73 3.61 -16.64
CA THR A 18 -16.12 3.20 -15.29
C THR A 18 -17.27 2.18 -15.32
N ARG A 19 -18.30 2.41 -16.14
CA ARG A 19 -19.38 1.43 -16.31
C ARG A 19 -18.84 0.09 -16.80
N ALA A 20 -17.92 0.09 -17.76
CA ALA A 20 -17.26 -1.14 -18.21
C ALA A 20 -16.51 -1.84 -17.07
N LEU A 21 -15.76 -1.12 -16.23
CA LEU A 21 -15.08 -1.73 -15.08
C LEU A 21 -16.06 -2.35 -14.07
N LEU A 22 -17.21 -1.73 -13.85
CA LEU A 22 -18.25 -2.24 -12.95
C LEU A 22 -18.94 -3.48 -13.52
N THR A 23 -19.31 -3.47 -14.81
CA THR A 23 -20.13 -4.55 -15.42
C THR A 23 -19.35 -5.64 -16.13
N ASP A 24 -18.05 -5.47 -16.42
CA ASP A 24 -17.27 -6.45 -17.18
C ASP A 24 -16.91 -7.68 -16.34
N GLU A 25 -17.63 -8.77 -16.56
CA GLU A 25 -17.38 -10.07 -15.90
C GLU A 25 -16.15 -10.82 -16.45
N ASN A 26 -15.59 -10.39 -17.59
CA ASN A 26 -14.54 -11.11 -18.32
C ASN A 26 -13.23 -10.30 -18.42
N SER A 27 -12.93 -9.55 -17.36
CA SER A 27 -11.68 -8.79 -17.28
C SER A 27 -10.47 -9.71 -17.08
N LYS A 28 -9.31 -9.34 -17.66
CA LYS A 28 -8.02 -10.05 -17.47
C LYS A 28 -7.63 -10.25 -16.00
N PHE A 29 -8.21 -9.43 -15.10
CA PHE A 29 -7.93 -9.43 -13.67
C PHE A 29 -9.11 -9.91 -12.82
N LYS A 30 -10.01 -10.74 -13.36
CA LYS A 30 -11.16 -11.30 -12.62
C LYS A 30 -10.76 -11.93 -11.27
N TRP A 31 -9.58 -12.55 -11.21
CA TRP A 31 -9.07 -13.15 -9.97
C TRP A 31 -8.84 -12.12 -8.84
N LEU A 32 -8.59 -10.84 -9.16
CA LEU A 32 -8.46 -9.75 -8.18
C LEU A 32 -9.79 -9.31 -7.56
N ARG A 33 -10.94 -9.71 -8.13
CA ARG A 33 -12.26 -9.43 -7.54
C ARG A 33 -12.54 -10.31 -6.33
N SER A 34 -11.94 -11.49 -6.26
CA SER A 34 -12.11 -12.39 -5.12
C SER A 34 -11.56 -11.76 -3.85
N GLN A 35 -12.39 -11.66 -2.81
CA GLN A 35 -12.00 -11.14 -1.52
C GLN A 35 -10.76 -11.86 -0.94
N ARG A 36 -10.66 -13.18 -1.15
CA ARG A 36 -9.51 -13.96 -0.66
C ARG A 36 -8.21 -13.49 -1.29
N ASN A 37 -8.19 -13.31 -2.61
CA ASN A 37 -7.00 -12.88 -3.34
C ASN A 37 -6.62 -11.45 -2.99
N ARG A 38 -7.61 -10.55 -2.83
CA ARG A 38 -7.36 -9.19 -2.34
C ARG A 38 -6.70 -9.19 -0.98
N ARG A 39 -7.20 -9.98 -0.03
CA ARG A 39 -6.61 -10.09 1.32
C ARG A 39 -5.19 -10.63 1.27
N VAL A 40 -4.89 -11.60 0.40
CA VAL A 40 -3.51 -12.09 0.19
C VAL A 40 -2.60 -10.96 -0.31
N ILE A 41 -3.06 -10.14 -1.24
CA ILE A 41 -2.27 -9.00 -1.75
C ILE A 41 -2.08 -7.94 -0.67
N VAL A 42 -3.10 -7.66 0.15
CA VAL A 42 -2.96 -6.77 1.31
C VAL A 42 -1.89 -7.28 2.27
N LEU A 43 -1.93 -8.57 2.62
CA LEU A 43 -0.92 -9.18 3.49
C LEU A 43 0.48 -9.12 2.88
N LEU A 44 0.60 -9.36 1.57
CA LEU A 44 1.87 -9.28 0.85
C LEU A 44 2.40 -7.83 0.81
N ASN A 45 1.53 -6.83 0.65
CA ASN A 45 1.92 -5.43 0.69
C ASN A 45 2.35 -4.99 2.10
N ILE A 46 1.63 -5.40 3.15
CA ILE A 46 2.02 -5.17 4.55
C ILE A 46 3.38 -5.82 4.83
N LEU A 47 3.57 -7.07 4.42
CA LEU A 47 4.85 -7.77 4.56
C LEU A 47 5.97 -7.02 3.83
N GLY A 48 5.72 -6.53 2.61
CA GLY A 48 6.66 -5.69 1.86
C GLY A 48 7.02 -4.41 2.62
N ILE A 49 6.05 -3.68 3.16
CA ILE A 49 6.26 -2.48 3.97
C ILE A 49 7.12 -2.79 5.21
N VAL A 50 6.83 -3.89 5.91
CA VAL A 50 7.61 -4.34 7.07
C VAL A 50 9.05 -4.66 6.65
N LEU A 51 9.26 -5.40 5.55
CA LEU A 51 10.61 -5.69 5.04
C LEU A 51 11.37 -4.41 4.65
N VAL A 52 10.70 -3.44 4.01
CA VAL A 52 11.31 -2.13 3.73
C VAL A 52 11.73 -1.46 5.04
N SER A 53 10.86 -1.45 6.06
CA SER A 53 11.19 -0.87 7.36
C SER A 53 12.33 -1.59 8.09
N LEU A 54 12.54 -2.88 7.85
CA LEU A 54 13.67 -3.64 8.40
C LEU A 54 15.00 -3.29 7.72
N GLY A 55 14.97 -2.72 6.50
CA GLY A 55 16.17 -2.20 5.83
C GLY A 55 16.90 -1.14 6.66
N SER A 56 16.18 -0.47 7.56
CA SER A 56 16.73 0.47 8.53
C SER A 56 17.73 -0.20 9.50
N TYR A 57 17.55 -1.48 9.83
CA TYR A 57 18.47 -2.25 10.70
C TYR A 57 19.66 -2.88 9.99
N TYR A 58 19.87 -2.54 8.72
CA TYR A 58 20.95 -3.08 7.91
C TYR A 58 22.37 -2.93 8.52
N PRO A 59 22.75 -1.77 9.11
CA PRO A 59 24.07 -1.62 9.72
C PRO A 59 24.32 -2.64 10.85
N THR A 60 23.28 -2.96 11.62
CA THR A 60 23.34 -3.96 12.70
C THR A 60 23.39 -5.38 12.15
N LEU A 61 22.70 -5.67 11.04
CA LEU A 61 22.81 -6.97 10.38
C LEU A 61 24.23 -7.19 9.83
N LYS A 62 24.83 -6.15 9.23
CA LYS A 62 26.21 -6.19 8.73
C LYS A 62 27.21 -6.60 9.81
N THR A 63 27.17 -5.95 10.97
CA THR A 63 28.12 -6.24 12.07
C THR A 63 27.98 -7.66 12.58
N ASN A 64 26.75 -8.17 12.69
CA ASN A 64 26.49 -9.54 13.16
C ASN A 64 26.91 -10.62 12.15
N PHE A 65 26.76 -10.39 10.85
CA PHE A 65 27.08 -11.40 9.82
C PHE A 65 28.52 -11.37 9.31
N ASN A 66 29.35 -10.42 9.77
CA ASN A 66 30.77 -10.28 9.43
C ASN A 66 31.07 -10.39 7.92
N LEU A 67 30.27 -9.70 7.10
CA LEU A 67 30.34 -9.76 5.64
C LEU A 67 31.50 -8.92 5.08
N ASN A 68 32.14 -9.40 4.00
CA ASN A 68 33.12 -8.61 3.23
C ASN A 68 32.42 -7.44 2.52
N THR A 69 33.10 -6.29 2.47
CA THR A 69 32.55 -5.01 1.99
C THR A 69 31.97 -5.06 0.56
N GLU A 70 32.55 -5.84 -0.35
CA GLU A 70 32.10 -5.90 -1.76
C GLU A 70 30.86 -6.79 -1.97
N THR A 71 30.84 -7.97 -1.36
CA THR A 71 29.69 -8.89 -1.44
C THR A 71 28.49 -8.37 -0.67
N GLU A 72 28.75 -7.64 0.42
CA GLU A 72 27.76 -6.92 1.22
C GLU A 72 26.93 -5.95 0.37
N ILE A 73 27.58 -5.02 -0.34
CA ILE A 73 26.90 -3.97 -1.12
C ILE A 73 26.04 -4.61 -2.21
N MET A 74 26.54 -5.67 -2.84
CA MET A 74 25.80 -6.40 -3.87
C MET A 74 24.54 -7.07 -3.31
N ILE A 75 24.66 -7.82 -2.21
CA ILE A 75 23.53 -8.54 -1.61
C ILE A 75 22.46 -7.55 -1.12
N PHE A 76 22.88 -6.48 -0.44
CA PHE A 76 21.95 -5.49 0.08
C PHE A 76 21.23 -4.74 -1.04
N SER A 77 21.95 -4.23 -2.04
CA SER A 77 21.34 -3.49 -3.14
C SER A 77 20.35 -4.36 -3.93
N VAL A 78 20.72 -5.60 -4.26
CA VAL A 78 19.83 -6.54 -4.97
C VAL A 78 18.59 -6.85 -4.14
N THR A 79 18.76 -7.12 -2.84
CA THR A 79 17.63 -7.43 -1.95
C THR A 79 16.72 -6.22 -1.75
N ALA A 80 17.28 -5.03 -1.51
CA ALA A 80 16.51 -3.80 -1.33
C ALA A 80 15.71 -3.46 -2.59
N ILE A 81 16.34 -3.53 -3.76
CA ILE A 81 15.67 -3.30 -5.05
C ILE A 81 14.52 -4.31 -5.22
N PHE A 82 14.78 -5.59 -4.99
CA PHE A 82 13.76 -6.64 -5.12
C PHE A 82 12.56 -6.42 -4.18
N VAL A 83 12.81 -6.10 -2.91
CA VAL A 83 11.75 -5.83 -1.92
C VAL A 83 10.93 -4.59 -2.30
N ILE A 84 11.59 -3.52 -2.76
CA ILE A 84 10.89 -2.30 -3.21
C ILE A 84 10.01 -2.62 -4.42
N PHE A 85 10.54 -3.33 -5.43
CA PHE A 85 9.75 -3.72 -6.60
C PHE A 85 8.56 -4.62 -6.23
N LEU A 86 8.75 -5.57 -5.32
CA LEU A 86 7.67 -6.44 -4.84
C LEU A 86 6.59 -5.62 -4.13
N THR A 87 6.99 -4.66 -3.30
CA THR A 87 6.06 -3.78 -2.57
C THR A 87 5.28 -2.88 -3.53
N LEU A 88 5.95 -2.28 -4.53
CA LEU A 88 5.31 -1.46 -5.56
C LEU A 88 4.41 -2.28 -6.48
N GLY A 89 4.81 -3.50 -6.84
CA GLY A 89 3.99 -4.43 -7.60
C GLY A 89 2.70 -4.78 -6.85
N ALA A 90 2.82 -5.14 -5.58
CA ALA A 90 1.67 -5.41 -4.71
C ALA A 90 0.73 -4.22 -4.61
N TYR A 91 1.28 -3.01 -4.43
CA TYR A 91 0.51 -1.77 -4.41
C TYR A 91 -0.23 -1.52 -5.74
N SER A 92 0.44 -1.74 -6.87
CA SER A 92 -0.16 -1.59 -8.20
C SER A 92 -1.34 -2.57 -8.40
N PHE A 93 -1.19 -3.82 -7.95
CA PHE A 93 -2.30 -4.79 -7.98
C PHE A 93 -3.45 -4.40 -7.05
N LEU A 94 -3.17 -3.82 -5.88
CA LEU A 94 -4.22 -3.30 -5.00
C LEU A 94 -5.01 -2.18 -5.68
N LEU A 95 -4.33 -1.24 -6.35
CA LEU A 95 -5.00 -0.17 -7.09
C LEU A 95 -5.94 -0.73 -8.16
N ILE A 96 -5.48 -1.70 -8.96
CA ILE A 96 -6.33 -2.36 -9.97
C ILE A 96 -7.54 -3.04 -9.31
N ALA A 97 -7.33 -3.71 -8.16
CA ALA A 97 -8.37 -4.45 -7.47
C ALA A 97 -9.49 -3.56 -6.90
N VAL A 98 -9.17 -2.32 -6.49
CA VAL A 98 -10.15 -1.39 -5.89
C VAL A 98 -10.62 -0.28 -6.82
N ARG A 99 -10.01 -0.14 -8.00
CA ARG A 99 -10.27 0.96 -8.95
C ARG A 99 -11.75 1.17 -9.28
N GLY A 100 -12.52 0.07 -9.36
CA GLY A 100 -13.94 0.10 -9.67
C GLY A 100 -14.79 0.87 -8.65
N ILE A 101 -14.37 0.95 -7.39
CA ILE A 101 -15.08 1.69 -6.32
C ILE A 101 -14.31 2.94 -5.91
N ALA A 102 -12.98 2.85 -5.80
CA ALA A 102 -12.14 3.94 -5.30
C ALA A 102 -12.14 5.17 -6.23
N ASP A 103 -12.04 4.96 -7.55
CA ASP A 103 -11.91 6.03 -8.56
C ASP A 103 -13.24 6.37 -9.25
N ALA A 104 -14.28 5.58 -8.99
CA ALA A 104 -15.59 5.77 -9.61
C ALA A 104 -16.31 7.00 -9.03
N PRO A 105 -16.94 7.83 -9.89
CA PRO A 105 -17.73 8.97 -9.45
C PRO A 105 -19.01 8.51 -8.76
N ASP A 106 -19.49 9.32 -7.83
CA ASP A 106 -20.61 8.97 -6.95
C ASP A 106 -21.92 8.72 -7.72
N GLU A 107 -22.12 9.36 -8.86
CA GLU A 107 -23.31 9.15 -9.71
C GLU A 107 -23.37 7.79 -10.39
N LEU A 108 -22.26 7.05 -10.42
CA LEU A 108 -22.17 5.70 -10.98
C LEU A 108 -22.10 4.61 -9.91
N LEU A 109 -22.02 5.00 -8.65
CA LEU A 109 -21.94 4.08 -7.52
C LEU A 109 -23.28 3.99 -6.81
N ASP A 110 -23.60 2.80 -6.34
CA ASP A 110 -24.75 2.61 -5.46
C ASP A 110 -24.49 3.27 -4.09
N GLU A 111 -25.55 3.67 -3.38
CA GLU A 111 -25.44 4.27 -2.05
C GLU A 111 -24.62 3.42 -1.07
N ARG A 112 -24.79 2.09 -1.14
CA ARG A 112 -24.00 1.12 -0.37
C ARG A 112 -22.51 1.25 -0.68
N GLN A 113 -22.13 1.32 -1.95
CA GLN A 113 -20.72 1.41 -2.37
C GLN A 113 -20.09 2.73 -1.92
N ILE A 114 -20.83 3.83 -2.00
CA ILE A 114 -20.40 5.15 -1.51
C ILE A 114 -20.15 5.10 0.01
N GLN A 115 -21.08 4.54 0.79
CA GLN A 115 -20.91 4.40 2.24
C GLN A 115 -19.70 3.55 2.60
N ILE A 116 -19.47 2.44 1.90
CA ILE A 116 -18.33 1.56 2.17
C ILE A 116 -17.01 2.24 1.81
N ARG A 117 -16.94 2.94 0.67
CA ARG A 117 -15.76 3.73 0.28
C ARG A 117 -15.44 4.80 1.33
N ASN A 118 -16.43 5.62 1.69
CA ASN A 118 -16.24 6.72 2.63
C ASN A 118 -15.88 6.23 4.04
N THR A 119 -16.51 5.16 4.54
CA THR A 119 -16.12 4.56 5.82
C THR A 119 -14.73 3.94 5.78
N SER A 120 -14.32 3.34 4.65
CA SER A 120 -12.97 2.78 4.49
C SER A 120 -11.91 3.87 4.46
N TYR A 121 -12.16 4.99 3.79
CA TYR A 121 -11.28 6.16 3.84
C TYR A 121 -11.17 6.74 5.25
N ARG A 122 -12.28 6.84 5.98
CA ARG A 122 -12.26 7.25 7.39
C ARG A 122 -11.37 6.34 8.23
N TYR A 123 -11.49 5.02 8.10
CA TYR A 123 -10.64 4.08 8.81
C TYR A 123 -9.18 4.16 8.37
N ALA A 124 -8.90 4.45 7.10
CA ALA A 124 -7.54 4.66 6.61
C ALA A 124 -6.88 5.87 7.28
N TYR A 125 -7.55 7.01 7.32
CA TYR A 125 -7.02 8.19 7.99
C TYR A 125 -6.85 7.96 9.50
N LEU A 126 -7.79 7.28 10.14
CA LEU A 126 -7.68 6.90 11.54
C LEU A 126 -6.45 6.00 11.79
N ALA A 127 -6.25 4.98 10.96
CA ALA A 127 -5.09 4.08 11.05
C ALA A 127 -3.78 4.84 10.81
N MET A 128 -3.74 5.76 9.85
CA MET A 128 -2.58 6.63 9.62
C MET A 128 -2.27 7.46 10.88
N CYS A 129 -3.27 8.07 11.53
CA CYS A 129 -3.07 8.81 12.77
C CYS A 129 -2.46 7.93 13.87
N TYR A 130 -2.93 6.68 14.03
CA TYR A 130 -2.33 5.75 14.99
C TYR A 130 -0.88 5.39 14.64
N VAL A 131 -0.55 5.24 13.35
CA VAL A 131 0.83 5.02 12.91
C VAL A 131 1.70 6.22 13.25
N ILE A 132 1.26 7.45 12.94
CA ILE A 132 2.01 8.67 13.33
C ILE A 132 2.18 8.71 14.85
N PHE A 133 1.13 8.45 15.62
CA PHE A 133 1.21 8.46 17.07
C PHE A 133 2.22 7.43 17.60
N ALA A 134 2.23 6.22 17.05
CA ALA A 134 3.21 5.20 17.39
C ALA A 134 4.64 5.62 17.02
N LEU A 135 4.83 6.26 15.86
CA LEU A 135 6.13 6.81 15.44
C LEU A 135 6.59 7.94 16.35
N MET A 136 5.68 8.81 16.80
CA MET A 136 5.99 9.87 17.77
C MET A 136 6.40 9.26 19.12
N LEU A 137 5.67 8.27 19.63
CA LEU A 137 6.05 7.56 20.85
C LEU A 137 7.44 6.91 20.70
N LEU A 138 7.71 6.29 19.56
CA LEU A 138 9.02 5.71 19.25
C LEU A 138 10.12 6.77 19.24
N MET A 139 9.85 7.96 18.70
CA MET A 139 10.79 9.08 18.70
C MET A 139 11.06 9.60 20.14
N PHE A 140 10.05 9.66 20.99
CA PHE A 140 10.20 10.16 22.37
C PHE A 140 10.86 9.14 23.31
N TYR A 141 10.42 7.87 23.28
CA TYR A 141 10.88 6.85 24.23
C TYR A 141 11.96 5.92 23.67
N GLY A 142 12.14 5.88 22.34
CA GLY A 142 13.12 5.01 21.71
C GLY A 142 14.58 5.28 22.08
N PRO A 143 15.01 6.55 22.28
CA PRO A 143 16.34 6.84 22.80
C PRO A 143 16.58 6.28 24.21
N ASP A 144 15.62 6.46 25.13
CA ASP A 144 15.71 5.97 26.51
C ASP A 144 15.75 4.44 26.58
N LEU A 145 15.03 3.78 25.67
CA LEU A 145 15.02 2.33 25.50
C LEU A 145 16.21 1.79 24.70
N GLN A 146 17.13 2.66 24.26
CA GLN A 146 18.29 2.31 23.44
C GLN A 146 17.94 1.53 22.16
N LEU A 147 16.76 1.78 21.58
CA LEU A 147 16.31 1.12 20.34
C LEU A 147 17.10 1.57 19.11
N PHE A 148 17.83 2.68 19.24
CA PHE A 148 18.63 3.35 18.20
C PHE A 148 20.05 3.61 18.74
N GLN A 149 20.88 2.57 18.77
CA GLN A 149 22.27 2.63 19.24
C GLN A 149 23.22 3.26 18.19
N PRO A 150 24.47 3.64 18.53
CA PRO A 150 25.41 4.28 17.59
C PRO A 150 25.74 3.43 16.34
N GLU A 151 25.55 2.12 16.41
CA GLU A 151 25.67 1.18 15.27
C GLU A 151 24.30 0.80 14.65
N GLY A 152 23.24 1.54 14.97
CA GLY A 152 21.87 1.06 14.82
C GLY A 152 20.88 2.08 14.29
N ASN A 153 20.38 1.78 13.10
CA ASN A 153 19.16 2.33 12.49
C ASN A 153 19.16 3.83 12.16
N ASP A 154 19.46 4.13 10.89
CA ASP A 154 19.39 5.47 10.27
C ASP A 154 17.94 6.01 10.13
N GLY A 155 16.91 5.19 10.39
CA GLY A 155 15.50 5.58 10.31
C GLY A 155 14.98 5.91 8.89
N SER A 156 15.87 6.09 7.92
CA SER A 156 15.57 6.47 6.54
C SER A 156 14.60 5.50 5.85
N TYR A 157 14.85 4.19 5.95
CA TYR A 157 13.98 3.16 5.39
C TYR A 157 12.64 3.05 6.12
N LEU A 158 12.59 3.35 7.41
CA LEU A 158 11.35 3.42 8.18
C LEU A 158 10.47 4.60 7.73
N VAL A 159 11.06 5.75 7.38
CA VAL A 159 10.33 6.86 6.76
C VAL A 159 9.77 6.44 5.39
N ILE A 160 10.57 5.80 4.54
CA ILE A 160 10.13 5.30 3.22
C ILE A 160 8.97 4.31 3.37
N ALA A 161 9.09 3.35 4.30
CA ALA A 161 8.04 2.39 4.60
C ALA A 161 6.74 3.07 5.07
N THR A 162 6.86 4.14 5.87
CA THR A 162 5.70 4.92 6.33
C THR A 162 4.99 5.61 5.17
N LEU A 163 5.75 6.19 4.22
CA LEU A 163 5.17 6.79 3.00
C LEU A 163 4.43 5.75 2.16
N PHE A 164 5.01 4.55 1.99
CA PHE A 164 4.33 3.45 1.30
C PHE A 164 3.07 2.99 2.02
N ALA A 165 3.11 2.88 3.35
CA ALA A 165 1.94 2.55 4.16
C ALA A 165 0.83 3.57 3.97
N PHE A 166 1.15 4.86 3.91
CA PHE A 166 0.15 5.92 3.78
C PHE A 166 -0.44 5.97 2.38
N ALA A 167 0.38 5.77 1.34
CA ALA A 167 -0.12 5.63 -0.02
C ALA A 167 -1.06 4.42 -0.18
N ALA A 168 -0.72 3.29 0.45
CA ALA A 168 -1.46 2.03 0.29
C ALA A 168 -2.68 1.89 1.21
N ALA A 169 -2.73 2.56 2.36
CA ALA A 169 -3.73 2.32 3.40
C ALA A 169 -5.21 2.42 2.94
N PRO A 170 -5.63 3.45 2.16
CA PRO A 170 -7.01 3.52 1.68
C PRO A 170 -7.39 2.31 0.83
N SER A 171 -6.51 1.92 -0.08
CA SER A 171 -6.69 0.77 -0.97
C SER A 171 -6.65 -0.55 -0.22
N MET A 172 -5.75 -0.70 0.77
CA MET A 172 -5.66 -1.91 1.60
C MET A 172 -6.94 -2.14 2.41
N ILE A 173 -7.45 -1.11 3.07
CA ILE A 173 -8.64 -1.22 3.93
C ILE A 173 -9.89 -1.49 3.08
N LEU A 174 -10.02 -0.82 1.94
CA LEU A 174 -11.12 -1.05 1.01
C LEU A 174 -11.08 -2.49 0.45
N ALA A 175 -9.91 -2.95 0.00
CA ALA A 175 -9.70 -4.30 -0.51
C ALA A 175 -9.98 -5.40 0.53
N TRP A 176 -9.69 -5.11 1.81
CA TRP A 176 -9.89 -6.03 2.93
C TRP A 176 -11.36 -6.18 3.34
N ARG A 177 -12.09 -5.05 3.38
CA ARG A 177 -13.47 -4.97 3.89
C ARG A 177 -14.51 -5.44 2.89
N GLU A 178 -14.38 -5.07 1.62
CA GLU A 178 -15.44 -5.36 0.64
C GLU A 178 -15.45 -6.84 0.26
N ARG A 179 -16.64 -7.43 0.21
CA ARG A 179 -16.86 -8.82 -0.23
C ARG A 179 -16.97 -8.87 -1.75
N ASP A 180 -17.72 -7.94 -2.35
CA ASP A 180 -18.07 -7.97 -3.77
C ASP A 180 -17.76 -6.61 -4.43
N ILE A 181 -16.80 -6.59 -5.36
CA ILE A 181 -16.44 -5.46 -6.24
C ILE A 181 -16.54 -5.93 -7.69
#